data_AF-A0A853F4P3-F1
#
_entry.id   AF-A0A853F4P3-F1
#
_cell.length_a   1.000
_cell.length_b   1.000
_cell.length_c   1.000
_cell.angle_alpha   90.00
_cell.angle_beta   90.00
_cell.angle_gamma   90.00
#
_symmetry.space_group_name_H-M   'P 1'
#
loop_
_entity.id
_entity.type
_entity.pdbx_description
1 polymer ?
#
loop_
_entity_poly.entity_id
_entity_poly.type
_entity_poly.pdbx_seq_one_letter_code
_entity_poly.pdbx_strand_id
1 'polypeptide(L)'
;MAKVGDKDTLMKLAQQVHHESVFADMPFSRIKFSAFYDKIISKKAICLVARIGDEIVGFIYATLGSYFIADSRPIATVSVIYIKKQIRDTLAGGKVAMRLVKSAKKFAKDHGVSHLLFHVTSGISIANTDRFFRKIGAKTLGGNYAFKL
;
A
#
# COMPACT_ATOMS: atom_id res chain seq x y z
N MET A 1 0.26 12.82 -0.13
CA MET A 1 -0.56 12.36 -1.26
C MET A 1 0.28 12.38 -2.52
N ALA A 2 0.05 11.45 -3.44
CA ALA A 2 0.64 11.46 -4.78
C ALA A 2 0.13 12.67 -5.58
N LYS A 3 0.97 13.21 -6.45
CA LYS A 3 0.71 14.37 -7.31
C LYS A 3 0.78 13.97 -8.78
N VAL A 4 0.26 14.79 -9.70
CA VAL A 4 0.29 14.49 -11.15
C VAL A 4 1.71 14.12 -11.64
N GLY A 5 2.72 14.89 -11.23
CA GLY A 5 4.12 14.64 -11.60
C GLY A 5 4.78 13.39 -10.98
N ASP A 6 4.10 12.70 -10.04
CA ASP A 6 4.67 11.50 -9.40
C ASP A 6 4.44 10.21 -10.23
N LYS A 7 3.66 10.28 -11.31
CA LYS A 7 3.15 9.11 -12.07
C LYS A 7 4.26 8.15 -12.50
N ASP A 8 5.29 8.66 -13.17
CA ASP A 8 6.35 7.81 -13.72
C ASP A 8 7.21 7.16 -12.64
N THR A 9 7.52 7.91 -11.58
CA THR A 9 8.27 7.39 -10.44
C THR A 9 7.48 6.31 -9.71
N LEU A 10 6.18 6.54 -9.47
CA LEU A 10 5.32 5.55 -8.83
C LEU A 10 5.09 4.32 -9.72
N MET A 11 5.02 4.49 -11.03
CA MET A 11 4.95 3.36 -11.97
C MET A 11 6.20 2.48 -11.89
N LYS A 12 7.39 3.07 -11.79
CA LYS A 12 8.65 2.33 -11.61
C LYS A 12 8.65 1.55 -10.28
N LEU A 13 8.22 2.17 -9.19
CA LEU A 13 8.12 1.48 -7.88
C LEU A 13 7.05 0.37 -7.89
N ALA A 14 5.91 0.61 -8.54
CA ALA A 14 4.85 -0.38 -8.71
C ALA A 14 5.32 -1.58 -9.55
N GLN A 15 6.13 -1.33 -10.58
CA GLN A 15 6.74 -2.39 -11.38
C GLN A 15 7.73 -3.22 -10.57
N GLN A 16 8.51 -2.59 -9.68
CA GLN A 16 9.42 -3.31 -8.78
C GLN A 16 8.67 -4.24 -7.83
N VAL A 17 7.66 -3.74 -7.10
CA VAL A 17 6.90 -4.58 -6.17
C VAL A 17 6.15 -5.71 -6.90
N HIS A 18 5.65 -5.46 -8.11
CA HIS A 18 5.02 -6.49 -8.95
C HIS A 18 5.99 -7.62 -9.28
N HIS A 19 7.19 -7.26 -9.76
CA HIS A 19 8.23 -8.22 -10.15
C HIS A 19 8.77 -9.04 -8.97
N GLU A 20 8.69 -8.53 -7.75
CA GLU A 20 9.10 -9.25 -6.54
C GLU A 20 7.98 -10.14 -5.96
N SER A 21 6.73 -9.95 -6.38
CA SER A 21 5.57 -10.60 -5.77
C SER A 21 5.32 -12.00 -6.32
N VAL A 22 4.45 -12.75 -5.64
CA VAL A 22 3.91 -14.03 -6.14
C VAL A 22 3.15 -13.92 -7.47
N PHE A 23 2.83 -12.70 -7.93
CA PHE A 23 2.17 -12.41 -9.20
C PHE A 23 3.14 -12.00 -10.33
N ALA A 24 4.46 -12.15 -10.11
CA ALA A 24 5.49 -11.73 -11.06
C ALA A 24 5.45 -12.47 -12.41
N ASP A 25 4.76 -13.61 -12.47
CA ASP A 25 4.50 -14.38 -13.69
C ASP A 25 3.47 -13.71 -14.62
N MET A 26 2.65 -12.80 -14.10
CA MET A 26 1.73 -11.99 -14.90
C MET A 26 2.46 -10.76 -15.47
N PRO A 27 2.29 -10.40 -16.75
CA PRO A 27 2.89 -9.19 -17.30
C PRO A 27 2.37 -7.91 -16.63
N PHE A 28 3.29 -6.99 -16.25
CA PHE A 28 2.90 -5.70 -15.71
C PHE A 28 2.19 -4.84 -16.77
N SER A 29 0.96 -4.42 -16.47
CA SER A 29 0.16 -3.59 -17.39
C SER A 29 0.29 -2.10 -17.07
N ARG A 30 1.05 -1.37 -17.88
CA ARG A 30 1.18 0.10 -17.80
C ARG A 30 -0.16 0.82 -18.03
N ILE A 31 -1.02 0.25 -18.87
CA ILE A 31 -2.37 0.78 -19.15
C ILE A 31 -3.23 0.68 -17.88
N LYS A 32 -3.26 -0.49 -17.23
CA LYS A 32 -4.01 -0.67 -15.97
C LYS A 32 -3.45 0.24 -14.86
N PHE A 33 -2.12 0.36 -14.76
CA PHE A 33 -1.51 1.29 -13.81
C PHE A 33 -1.92 2.75 -14.07
N SER A 34 -1.93 3.19 -15.33
CA SER A 34 -2.31 4.56 -15.69
C SER A 34 -3.76 4.85 -15.33
N ALA A 35 -4.70 3.99 -15.71
CA ALA A 35 -6.12 4.17 -15.37
C ALA A 35 -6.36 4.17 -13.85
N PHE A 36 -5.60 3.35 -13.13
CA PHE A 36 -5.58 3.36 -11.67
C PHE A 36 -5.01 4.67 -11.09
N TYR A 37 -3.95 5.20 -11.68
CA TYR A 37 -3.35 6.47 -11.28
C TYR A 37 -4.30 7.64 -11.47
N ASP A 38 -5.06 7.64 -12.57
CA ASP A 38 -6.05 8.67 -12.84
C ASP A 38 -7.18 8.65 -11.79
N LYS A 39 -7.51 7.49 -11.21
CA LYS A 39 -8.41 7.39 -10.04
C LYS A 39 -7.82 8.02 -8.77
N ILE A 40 -6.51 7.88 -8.55
CA ILE A 40 -5.81 8.54 -7.44
C ILE A 40 -5.89 10.06 -7.59
N ILE A 41 -5.56 10.58 -8.78
CA ILE A 41 -5.55 12.03 -9.03
C ILE A 41 -6.96 12.62 -8.98
N SER A 42 -7.97 11.90 -9.48
CA SER A 42 -9.38 12.30 -9.35
C SER A 42 -9.96 12.08 -7.95
N LYS A 43 -9.12 11.75 -6.95
CA LYS A 43 -9.49 11.53 -5.54
C LYS A 43 -10.51 10.42 -5.30
N LYS A 44 -10.61 9.47 -6.25
CA LYS A 44 -11.42 8.25 -6.13
C LYS A 44 -10.65 7.10 -5.47
N ALA A 45 -9.36 7.29 -5.22
CA ALA A 45 -8.51 6.38 -4.46
C ALA A 45 -7.40 7.15 -3.72
N ILE A 46 -6.74 6.48 -2.77
CA ILE A 46 -5.75 7.10 -1.89
C ILE A 46 -4.37 6.57 -2.26
N CYS A 47 -3.43 7.48 -2.50
CA CYS A 47 -2.01 7.14 -2.58
C CYS A 47 -1.18 8.09 -1.74
N LEU A 48 -0.53 7.57 -0.70
CA LEU A 48 0.41 8.30 0.14
C LEU A 48 1.82 7.94 -0.30
N VAL A 49 2.70 8.95 -0.39
CA VAL A 49 4.09 8.78 -0.82
C VAL A 49 5.02 9.25 0.29
N ALA A 50 6.12 8.54 0.48
CA ALA A 50 7.21 8.93 1.35
C ALA A 50 8.38 9.43 0.51
N ARG A 51 8.95 10.57 0.91
CA ARG A 51 10.10 11.17 0.25
C ARG A 51 11.30 11.27 1.19
N ILE A 52 12.49 11.10 0.63
CA ILE A 52 13.78 11.46 1.23
C ILE A 52 14.45 12.41 0.24
N GLY A 53 14.57 13.69 0.61
CA GLY A 53 14.83 14.75 -0.37
C GLY A 53 13.70 14.80 -1.41
N ASP A 54 14.07 14.85 -2.69
CA ASP A 54 13.12 14.85 -3.82
C ASP A 54 12.72 13.44 -4.28
N GLU A 55 13.38 12.41 -3.79
CA GLU A 55 13.13 11.03 -4.22
C GLU A 55 11.93 10.43 -3.50
N ILE A 56 11.00 9.83 -4.25
CA ILE A 56 9.96 8.96 -3.69
C ILE A 56 10.58 7.60 -3.38
N VAL A 57 10.62 7.25 -2.11
CA VAL A 57 11.26 6.01 -1.62
C VAL A 57 10.26 4.96 -1.13
N GLY A 58 8.97 5.28 -1.14
CA GLY A 58 7.92 4.34 -0.77
C GLY A 58 6.53 4.93 -0.93
N PHE A 59 5.53 4.06 -0.95
CA PHE A 59 4.14 4.47 -1.09
C PHE A 59 3.18 3.50 -0.40
N ILE A 60 1.99 4.00 -0.09
CA ILE A 60 0.81 3.22 0.28
C ILE A 60 -0.28 3.52 -0.74
N TYR A 61 -0.94 2.49 -1.24
CA TYR A 61 -2.19 2.61 -1.97
C TYR A 61 -3.34 1.99 -1.19
N ALA A 62 -4.45 2.72 -1.11
CA ALA A 62 -5.68 2.23 -0.50
C ALA A 62 -6.94 2.65 -1.26
N THR A 63 -7.98 1.82 -1.16
CA THR A 63 -9.35 2.15 -1.58
C THR A 63 -10.24 2.40 -0.35
N LEU A 64 -11.32 3.14 -0.55
CA LEU A 64 -12.41 3.28 0.42
C LEU A 64 -13.63 2.54 -0.12
N GLY A 65 -14.34 1.81 0.74
CA GLY A 65 -15.56 1.10 0.37
C GLY A 65 -16.41 0.75 1.59
N SER A 66 -17.61 0.24 1.37
CA SER A 66 -18.43 -0.34 2.44
C SER A 66 -17.97 -1.75 2.79
N TYR A 67 -18.30 -2.22 4.00
CA TYR A 67 -18.22 -3.64 4.31
C TYR A 67 -19.36 -4.38 3.60
N PHE A 68 -19.08 -5.56 3.06
CA PHE A 68 -19.96 -6.21 2.08
C PHE A 68 -21.35 -6.62 2.61
N ILE A 69 -21.52 -6.76 3.92
CA ILE A 69 -22.79 -7.17 4.58
C ILE A 69 -23.23 -6.22 5.69
N ALA A 70 -22.59 -5.07 5.87
CA ALA A 70 -23.01 -4.11 6.90
C ALA A 70 -23.10 -2.69 6.35
N ASP A 71 -24.27 -2.10 6.56
CA ASP A 71 -24.51 -0.67 6.39
C ASP A 71 -23.77 0.09 7.50
N SER A 72 -22.52 0.41 7.21
CA SER A 72 -21.57 0.89 8.20
C SER A 72 -20.68 2.00 7.63
N ARG A 73 -19.98 2.70 8.52
CA ARG A 73 -18.94 3.66 8.13
C ARG A 73 -17.91 2.96 7.23
N PRO A 74 -17.38 3.65 6.21
CA PRO A 74 -16.51 3.04 5.21
C PRO A 74 -15.29 2.37 5.84
N ILE A 75 -14.77 1.37 5.17
CA ILE A 75 -13.49 0.72 5.44
C ILE A 75 -12.45 1.23 4.45
N ALA A 76 -11.19 1.30 4.87
CA ALA A 76 -10.06 1.57 4.01
C ALA A 76 -9.26 0.28 3.82
N THR A 77 -9.06 -0.13 2.57
CA THR A 77 -8.29 -1.34 2.24
C THR A 77 -6.99 -0.95 1.57
N VAL A 78 -5.87 -1.17 2.27
CA VAL A 78 -4.52 -0.98 1.74
C VAL A 78 -4.14 -2.21 0.92
N SER A 79 -4.11 -2.07 -0.41
CA SER A 79 -3.68 -3.14 -1.31
C SER A 79 -2.15 -3.19 -1.49
N VAL A 80 -1.46 -2.06 -1.27
CA VAL A 80 0.00 -1.99 -1.42
C VAL A 80 0.60 -1.11 -0.34
N ILE A 81 1.62 -1.62 0.33
CA ILE A 81 2.64 -0.83 1.02
C ILE A 81 3.99 -1.27 0.46
N TYR A 82 4.76 -0.32 -0.06
CA TYR A 82 6.06 -0.61 -0.62
C TYR A 82 7.08 0.42 -0.15
N ILE A 83 8.26 -0.09 0.20
CA ILE A 83 9.45 0.70 0.48
C ILE A 83 10.53 0.18 -0.47
N LYS A 84 11.22 1.10 -1.13
CA LYS A 84 12.26 0.82 -2.10
C LYS A 84 13.28 -0.18 -1.53
N LYS A 85 13.59 -1.25 -2.28
CA LYS A 85 14.43 -2.38 -1.85
C LYS A 85 15.74 -1.96 -1.20
N GLN A 86 16.40 -0.94 -1.75
CA GLN A 86 17.69 -0.43 -1.27
C GLN A 86 17.65 0.07 0.18
N ILE A 87 16.48 0.48 0.69
CA ILE A 87 16.36 1.03 2.05
C ILE A 87 15.45 0.22 2.96
N ARG A 88 14.61 -0.68 2.43
CA ARG A 88 13.52 -1.31 3.21
C ARG A 88 13.99 -2.09 4.43
N ASP A 89 15.18 -2.70 4.34
CA ASP A 89 15.79 -3.51 5.40
C ASP A 89 16.76 -2.69 6.28
N THR A 90 16.67 -1.36 6.23
CA THR A 90 17.47 -0.43 7.03
C THR A 90 16.62 0.31 8.07
N LEU A 91 17.28 0.98 9.01
CA LEU A 91 16.60 1.85 9.98
C LEU A 91 15.79 2.96 9.28
N ALA A 92 16.30 3.51 8.16
CA ALA A 92 15.60 4.51 7.37
C ALA A 92 14.31 3.92 6.75
N GLY A 93 14.37 2.71 6.20
CA GLY A 93 13.20 2.00 5.68
C GLY A 93 12.14 1.74 6.75
N GLY A 94 12.55 1.32 7.94
CA GLY A 94 11.63 1.16 9.08
C GLY A 94 10.93 2.48 9.46
N LYS A 95 11.66 3.60 9.50
CA LYS A 95 11.07 4.93 9.74
C LYS A 95 10.09 5.33 8.64
N VAL A 96 10.43 5.07 7.37
CA VAL A 96 9.54 5.32 6.23
C VAL A 96 8.25 4.51 6.35
N ALA A 97 8.35 3.20 6.61
CA ALA A 97 7.21 2.32 6.78
C ALA A 97 6.29 2.79 7.92
N MET A 98 6.86 3.10 9.09
CA MET A 98 6.08 3.62 10.23
C MET A 98 5.38 4.94 9.90
N ARG A 99 6.04 5.88 9.22
CA ARG A 99 5.45 7.17 8.83
C ARG A 99 4.33 7.01 7.81
N LEU A 100 4.50 6.11 6.84
CA LEU A 100 3.45 5.77 5.88
C LEU A 100 2.21 5.21 6.59
N VAL A 101 2.39 4.22 7.47
CA VAL A 101 1.27 3.64 8.23
C VAL A 101 0.61 4.67 9.15
N LYS A 102 1.40 5.50 9.86
CA LYS A 102 0.86 6.59 10.69
C LYS A 102 0.03 7.57 9.87
N SER A 103 0.51 7.92 8.67
CA SER A 103 -0.19 8.83 7.75
C SER A 103 -1.48 8.20 7.21
N ALA A 104 -1.46 6.90 6.88
CA ALA A 104 -2.66 6.16 6.48
C ALA A 104 -3.70 6.09 7.62
N LYS A 105 -3.26 5.82 8.87
CA LYS A 105 -4.13 5.86 10.06
C LYS A 105 -4.75 7.23 10.27
N LYS A 106 -3.97 8.31 10.14
CA LYS A 106 -4.49 9.68 10.25
C LYS A 106 -5.51 9.95 9.14
N PHE A 107 -5.17 9.66 7.89
CA PHE A 107 -6.07 9.82 6.77
C PHE A 107 -7.40 9.09 7.00
N ALA A 108 -7.35 7.82 7.40
CA ALA A 108 -8.54 7.01 7.67
C ALA A 108 -9.42 7.65 8.75
N LYS A 109 -8.82 8.10 9.86
CA LYS A 109 -9.54 8.80 10.94
C LYS A 109 -10.20 10.09 10.45
N ASP A 110 -9.47 10.91 9.70
CA ASP A 110 -9.97 12.18 9.18
C ASP A 110 -11.15 12.00 8.19
N HIS A 111 -11.29 10.80 7.59
CA HIS A 111 -12.36 10.45 6.65
C HIS A 111 -13.45 9.56 7.28
N GLY A 112 -13.49 9.46 8.62
CA GLY A 112 -14.54 8.71 9.32
C GLY A 112 -14.51 7.20 9.09
N VAL A 113 -13.41 6.66 8.57
CA VAL A 113 -13.25 5.24 8.28
C VAL A 113 -13.28 4.43 9.58
N SER A 114 -14.05 3.35 9.60
CA SER A 114 -14.18 2.47 10.77
C SER A 114 -12.98 1.54 10.94
N HIS A 115 -12.43 1.03 9.84
CA HIS A 115 -11.34 0.05 9.83
C HIS A 115 -10.32 0.36 8.74
N LEU A 116 -9.03 0.27 9.08
CA LEU A 116 -7.93 0.33 8.12
C LEU A 116 -7.32 -1.08 8.00
N LEU A 117 -7.59 -1.75 6.88
CA LEU A 117 -7.17 -3.11 6.60
C LEU A 117 -5.90 -3.11 5.75
N PHE A 118 -4.94 -3.98 6.07
CA PHE A 118 -3.73 -4.18 5.28
C PHE A 118 -3.75 -5.57 4.64
N HIS A 119 -3.86 -5.62 3.32
CA HIS A 119 -3.87 -6.88 2.59
C HIS A 119 -2.44 -7.26 2.21
N VAL A 120 -1.86 -8.21 2.96
CA VAL A 120 -0.49 -8.70 2.75
C VAL A 120 -0.50 -9.89 1.80
N THR A 121 -0.70 -9.63 0.51
CA THR A 121 -0.87 -10.66 -0.53
C THR A 121 0.33 -10.81 -1.47
N SER A 122 1.39 -10.02 -1.31
CA SER A 122 2.55 -10.07 -2.21
C SER A 122 3.41 -11.33 -2.05
N GLY A 123 3.28 -12.04 -0.92
CA GLY A 123 4.16 -13.18 -0.56
C GLY A 123 5.59 -12.77 -0.21
N ILE A 124 5.90 -11.48 -0.13
CA ILE A 124 7.24 -10.96 0.17
C ILE A 124 7.39 -10.77 1.68
N SER A 125 8.49 -11.29 2.24
CA SER A 125 8.93 -11.02 3.62
C SER A 125 7.82 -11.19 4.67
N ILE A 126 7.00 -12.25 4.54
CA ILE A 126 5.76 -12.46 5.32
C ILE A 126 5.98 -12.29 6.83
N ALA A 127 6.96 -13.00 7.40
CA ALA A 127 7.26 -12.95 8.83
C ALA A 127 7.75 -11.57 9.31
N ASN A 128 8.49 -10.84 8.46
CA ASN A 128 8.94 -9.49 8.79
C ASN A 128 7.79 -8.50 8.75
N THR A 129 6.88 -8.65 7.78
CA THR A 129 5.67 -7.82 7.64
C THR A 129 4.74 -8.04 8.83
N ASP A 130 4.46 -9.28 9.22
CA ASP A 130 3.66 -9.58 10.42
C ASP A 130 4.30 -8.97 11.68
N ARG A 131 5.60 -9.24 11.92
CA ARG A 131 6.32 -8.69 13.07
C ARG A 131 6.25 -7.15 13.12
N PHE A 132 6.39 -6.48 11.97
CA PHE A 132 6.25 -5.04 11.87
C PHE A 132 4.85 -4.56 12.28
N PHE A 133 3.79 -5.16 11.70
CA PHE A 133 2.42 -4.75 11.98
C PHE A 133 2.01 -5.01 13.43
N ARG A 134 2.37 -6.18 14.00
CA ARG A 134 2.11 -6.48 15.41
C ARG A 134 2.84 -5.50 16.33
N LYS A 135 4.09 -5.13 16.02
CA LYS A 135 4.87 -4.15 16.81
C LYS A 135 4.23 -2.76 16.84
N ILE A 136 3.49 -2.36 15.80
CA ILE A 136 2.80 -1.06 15.74
C ILE A 136 1.33 -1.14 16.17
N GLY A 137 0.92 -2.23 16.82
CA GLY A 137 -0.38 -2.41 17.44
C GLY A 137 -1.50 -2.86 16.50
N ALA A 138 -1.16 -3.41 15.32
CA ALA A 138 -2.17 -4.06 14.48
C ALA A 138 -2.51 -5.45 15.05
N LYS A 139 -3.80 -5.81 14.97
CA LYS A 139 -4.27 -7.17 15.27
C LYS A 139 -4.27 -8.00 13.99
N THR A 140 -3.69 -9.19 14.04
CA THR A 140 -3.80 -10.17 12.95
C THR A 140 -5.25 -10.67 12.90
N LEU A 141 -5.90 -10.52 11.73
CA LEU A 141 -7.28 -10.96 11.51
C LEU A 141 -7.38 -12.32 10.82
N GLY A 142 -6.29 -12.80 10.23
CA GLY A 142 -6.23 -14.06 9.48
C GLY A 142 -4.98 -14.14 8.61
N GLY A 143 -4.98 -15.08 7.66
CA GLY A 143 -3.91 -15.29 6.66
C GLY A 143 -4.47 -15.25 5.24
N ASN A 144 -3.62 -14.91 4.28
CA ASN A 144 -3.95 -14.99 2.86
C ASN A 144 -3.58 -16.38 2.32
N TYR A 145 -4.50 -17.00 1.62
CA TYR A 145 -4.29 -18.29 0.94
C TYR A 145 -4.56 -18.10 -0.55
N ALA A 146 -3.74 -18.72 -1.39
CA ALA A 146 -3.89 -18.65 -2.83
C ALA A 146 -3.59 -20.02 -3.45
N PHE A 147 -4.38 -20.38 -4.45
CA PHE A 147 -4.08 -21.48 -5.36
C PHE A 147 -3.54 -20.88 -6.65
N LYS A 148 -2.44 -21.43 -7.16
CA LYS A 148 -2.02 -21.18 -8.54
C LYS A 148 -2.72 -22.20 -9.42
N LEU A 149 -3.59 -21.72 -10.29
CA LEU A 149 -4.38 -22.50 -11.25
C LEU A 149 -3.73 -22.44 -12.64
#